data_AF-A0A1T4P188-F1
#
_entry.id   AF-A0A1T4P188-F1
#
_cell.length_a   1.000
_cell.length_b   1.000
_cell.length_c   1.000
_cell.angle_alpha   90.00
_cell.angle_beta   90.00
_cell.angle_gamma   90.00
#
_symmetry.space_group_name_H-M   'P 1'
#
loop_
_entity.id
_entity.type
_entity.pdbx_description
1 polymer ?
#
loop_
_entity_poly.entity_id
_entity_poly.type
_entity_poly.pdbx_seq_one_letter_code
_entity_poly.pdbx_strand_id
1 'polypeptide(L)'
;MEWNMCKNGLPLKSGKYLVIRLIFKHLSVDTMYFASDLSNLDQYSFKYKKRPGFYDFDSEYGYYEVDKVIAWGETPEIPQEIREQYN
;
A
#
# COMPACT_ATOMS: atom_id res chain seq x y z
N MET A 1 -15.18 8.18 -2.03
CA MET A 1 -13.96 7.38 -2.25
C MET A 1 -14.00 6.86 -3.66
N GLU A 2 -12.91 7.02 -4.40
CA GLU A 2 -12.78 6.61 -5.80
C GLU A 2 -11.68 5.54 -5.92
N TRP A 3 -11.92 4.54 -6.77
CA TRP A 3 -10.97 3.45 -7.03
C TRP A 3 -10.18 3.72 -8.32
N ASN A 4 -8.86 3.74 -8.21
CA ASN A 4 -7.93 3.92 -9.32
C ASN A 4 -7.35 2.56 -9.73
N MET A 5 -7.54 2.17 -10.99
CA MET A 5 -6.99 0.91 -11.49
C MET A 5 -5.47 1.02 -11.66
N CYS A 6 -4.69 0.06 -11.15
CA CYS A 6 -3.22 0.09 -11.24
C CYS A 6 -2.72 0.13 -12.68
N LYS A 7 -3.46 -0.46 -13.62
CA LYS A 7 -3.16 -0.40 -15.06
C LYS A 7 -3.19 1.02 -15.65
N ASN A 8 -3.89 1.94 -14.98
CA ASN A 8 -3.99 3.36 -15.38
C ASN A 8 -2.94 4.23 -14.67
N GLY A 9 -2.31 3.72 -13.61
CA GLY A 9 -1.34 4.46 -12.81
C GLY A 9 -1.28 4.00 -11.36
N LEU A 10 -0.15 4.26 -10.74
CA LEU A 10 0.10 4.04 -9.32
C LEU A 10 -0.12 5.33 -8.52
N PRO A 11 -0.23 5.27 -7.18
CA PRO A 11 -0.28 6.47 -6.36
C PRO A 11 0.91 7.41 -6.61
N LEU A 12 0.68 8.71 -6.45
CA LEU A 12 1.72 9.73 -6.60
C LEU A 12 2.53 9.98 -5.32
N LYS A 13 1.98 9.62 -4.16
CA LYS A 13 2.58 9.87 -2.84
C LYS A 13 2.80 8.55 -2.12
N SER A 14 3.92 8.44 -1.42
CA SER A 14 4.13 7.33 -0.48
C SER A 14 3.16 7.44 0.70
N GLY A 15 2.67 6.31 1.20
CA GLY A 15 1.71 6.31 2.30
C GLY A 15 0.87 5.04 2.35
N LYS A 16 -0.15 5.04 3.21
CA LYS A 16 -1.11 3.94 3.36
C LYS A 16 -2.28 4.16 2.40
N TYR A 17 -2.68 3.10 1.72
CA TYR A 17 -3.78 3.09 0.75
C TYR A 17 -4.71 1.91 1.03
N LEU A 18 -5.98 2.08 0.66
CA LEU A 18 -6.88 0.95 0.46
C LEU A 18 -6.54 0.32 -0.89
N VAL A 19 -6.52 -1.01 -0.94
CA VAL A 19 -6.17 -1.75 -2.14
C VAL A 19 -7.17 -2.86 -2.40
N ILE A 20 -7.47 -3.08 -3.68
CA ILE A 20 -8.11 -4.32 -4.14
C ILE A 20 -6.99 -5.21 -4.64
N ARG A 21 -6.81 -6.39 -4.03
CA ARG A 21 -5.80 -7.36 -4.45
C ARG A 21 -6.40 -8.73 -4.71
N LEU A 22 -5.73 -9.50 -5.57
CA LEU A 22 -6.07 -10.90 -5.80
C LEU A 22 -5.23 -11.78 -4.87
N ILE A 23 -5.89 -12.42 -3.90
CA ILE A 23 -5.26 -13.42 -3.03
C ILE A 23 -5.77 -14.79 -3.47
N PHE A 24 -4.86 -15.64 -3.95
CA PHE A 24 -5.18 -16.88 -4.65
C PHE A 24 -6.14 -16.67 -5.83
N LYS A 25 -7.45 -16.85 -5.61
CA LYS A 25 -8.52 -16.70 -6.61
C LYS A 25 -9.65 -15.79 -6.13
N HIS A 26 -9.45 -15.07 -5.04
CA HIS A 26 -10.44 -14.17 -4.45
C HIS A 26 -9.96 -12.73 -4.44
N LEU A 27 -10.86 -11.82 -4.78
CA LEU A 27 -10.64 -10.40 -4.60
C LEU A 27 -10.81 -10.06 -3.11
N SER A 28 -9.84 -9.36 -2.55
CA SER A 28 -9.88 -8.82 -1.20
C SER A 28 -9.71 -7.30 -1.24
N VAL A 29 -10.34 -6.61 -0.28
CA VAL A 29 -10.05 -5.22 0.02
C VAL A 29 -9.22 -5.19 1.28
N ASP A 30 -7.98 -4.69 1.17
CA ASP A 30 -7.03 -4.63 2.27
C ASP A 30 -6.45 -3.21 2.39
N THR A 31 -5.66 -2.96 3.42
CA THR A 31 -4.80 -1.77 3.50
C THR A 31 -3.35 -2.16 3.26
N MET A 32 -2.65 -1.40 2.42
CA MET A 32 -1.23 -1.61 2.14
C MET A 32 -0.49 -0.28 2.10
N TYR A 33 0.84 -0.34 2.24
CA TYR A 33 1.68 0.81 2.04
C TYR A 33 2.17 0.88 0.60
N PHE A 34 2.36 2.10 0.11
CA PHE A 34 2.98 2.39 -1.16
C PHE A 34 4.23 3.24 -0.94
N ALA A 35 5.29 2.93 -1.67
CA ALA A 35 6.47 3.77 -1.75
C ALA A 35 6.68 4.22 -3.20
N SER A 36 7.04 5.49 -3.40
CA SER A 36 7.48 6.01 -4.70
C SER A 36 8.84 5.42 -5.14
N ASP A 37 9.65 4.98 -4.18
CA ASP A 37 10.90 4.25 -4.41
C ASP A 37 11.07 3.19 -3.31
N LEU A 38 10.84 1.92 -3.68
CA LEU A 38 10.95 0.79 -2.76
C LEU A 38 12.37 0.60 -2.21
N SER A 39 13.41 1.04 -2.92
CA SER A 39 14.80 0.85 -2.47
C SER A 39 15.14 1.65 -1.19
N ASN A 40 14.29 2.60 -0.81
CA ASN A 40 14.42 3.37 0.43
C ASN A 40 13.80 2.68 1.66
N LEU A 41 13.09 1.57 1.50
CA LEU A 41 12.43 0.87 2.61
C LEU A 41 13.40 0.00 3.41
N ASP A 42 14.10 -0.88 2.71
CA ASP A 42 15.08 -1.78 3.31
C ASP A 42 16.15 -2.17 2.29
N GLN A 43 17.40 -2.14 2.74
CA GLN A 43 18.57 -2.36 1.90
C GLN A 43 18.80 -3.83 1.52
N TYR A 44 18.14 -4.78 2.18
CA TYR A 44 18.27 -6.21 1.91
C TYR A 44 17.15 -6.68 0.98
N SER A 45 15.89 -6.47 1.38
CA SER A 45 14.71 -6.92 0.65
C SER A 45 14.43 -6.13 -0.63
N PHE A 46 14.87 -4.87 -0.70
CA PHE A 46 14.59 -3.99 -1.84
C PHE A 46 15.85 -3.41 -2.48
N LYS A 47 17.01 -4.02 -2.24
CA LYS A 47 18.24 -3.64 -2.92
C LYS A 47 18.02 -3.64 -4.43
N TYR A 48 18.27 -2.50 -5.07
CA TYR A 48 18.12 -2.27 -6.51
C TYR A 48 16.68 -2.13 -7.04
N LYS A 49 15.63 -2.16 -6.19
CA LYS A 49 14.24 -1.89 -6.61
C LYS A 49 13.95 -0.39 -6.64
N LYS A 50 14.67 0.35 -7.51
CA LYS A 50 14.47 1.80 -7.75
C LYS A 50 13.21 2.06 -8.56
N ARG A 51 12.06 1.71 -8.00
CA ARG A 51 10.75 1.90 -8.62
C ARG A 51 9.65 2.00 -7.57
N PRO A 52 8.51 2.59 -7.92
CA PRO A 52 7.35 2.56 -7.06
C PRO A 52 6.80 1.14 -6.88
N GLY A 53 6.09 0.92 -5.79
CA GLY A 53 5.34 -0.32 -5.57
C GLY A 53 4.62 -0.37 -4.23
N PHE A 54 3.67 -1.30 -4.15
CA PHE A 54 2.99 -1.63 -2.91
C PHE A 54 3.83 -2.63 -2.11
N TYR A 55 3.82 -2.47 -0.80
CA TYR A 55 4.55 -3.31 0.12
C TYR A 55 3.75 -3.49 1.41
N ASP A 56 4.15 -4.51 2.16
CA ASP A 56 3.67 -4.76 3.50
C ASP A 56 4.83 -5.18 4.40
N PHE A 57 4.58 -5.29 5.69
CA PHE A 57 5.55 -5.69 6.70
C PHE A 57 5.02 -6.89 7.47
N ASP A 58 5.87 -7.91 7.62
CA ASP A 58 5.63 -9.05 8.49
C ASP A 58 6.78 -9.16 9.50
N SER A 59 6.50 -9.50 10.76
CA SER A 59 7.54 -9.53 11.80
C SER A 59 8.55 -10.67 11.63
N GLU A 60 8.21 -11.72 10.89
CA GLU A 60 9.09 -12.84 10.56
C GLU A 60 9.95 -12.54 9.32
N TYR A 61 9.39 -11.85 8.32
CA TYR A 61 10.02 -11.64 7.02
C TYR A 61 10.47 -10.20 6.72
N GLY A 62 10.16 -9.25 7.59
CA GLY A 62 10.40 -7.84 7.39
C GLY A 62 9.51 -7.25 6.28
N TYR A 63 10.03 -6.26 5.56
CA TYR A 63 9.31 -5.66 4.44
C TYR A 63 9.35 -6.57 3.21
N TYR A 64 8.21 -6.71 2.54
CA TYR A 64 8.09 -7.46 1.30
C TYR A 64 7.14 -6.76 0.31
N GLU A 65 7.38 -6.99 -0.98
CA GLU A 65 6.60 -6.39 -2.05
C GLU A 65 5.29 -7.15 -2.28
N VAL A 66 4.23 -6.43 -2.63
CA VAL A 66 2.95 -7.02 -3.01
C VAL A 66 2.65 -6.77 -4.49
N ASP A 67 2.79 -7.83 -5.30
CA ASP A 67 2.69 -7.73 -6.76
C ASP A 67 1.25 -7.80 -7.31
N LYS A 68 0.26 -8.23 -6.50
CA LYS A 68 -1.11 -8.53 -6.97
C LYS A 68 -2.14 -7.46 -6.63
N VAL A 69 -1.76 -6.19 -6.64
CA VAL A 69 -2.68 -5.07 -6.46
C VAL A 69 -3.33 -4.70 -7.79
N ILE A 70 -4.66 -4.71 -7.83
CA ILE A 70 -5.48 -4.45 -9.03
C ILE A 70 -5.92 -2.98 -9.07
N ALA A 71 -6.33 -2.44 -7.93
CA ALA A 71 -6.79 -1.08 -7.79
C ALA A 71 -6.43 -0.52 -6.41
N TRP A 72 -6.39 0.80 -6.29
CA TRP A 72 -6.06 1.51 -5.07
C TRP A 72 -6.99 2.70 -4.86
N GLY A 73 -7.19 3.09 -3.60
CA GLY A 73 -7.94 4.26 -3.20
C GLY A 73 -7.29 4.91 -1.98
N GLU A 74 -7.46 6.22 -1.84
CA GLU A 74 -6.99 6.92 -0.63
C GLU A 74 -7.70 6.40 0.61
N THR A 75 -6.97 6.24 1.71
CA THR A 75 -7.59 5.95 3.00
C THR A 75 -8.45 7.12 3.44
N PRO A 76 -9.67 6.90 3.93
CA PRO A 76 -10.49 7.98 4.46
C PRO A 76 -9.79 8.64 5.64
N GLU A 77 -10.00 9.94 5.83
CA GLU A 77 -9.57 10.61 7.04
C GLU A 77 -10.34 10.06 8.25
N ILE A 78 -9.66 9.93 9.38
CA ILE A 78 -10.32 9.59 10.65
C ILE A 78 -11.25 10.77 11.00
N PRO A 79 -12.55 10.51 11.27
CA PRO A 79 -13.51 11.54 11.70
C PRO A 79 -12.99 12.35 12.90
N GLN A 80 -13.31 13.65 12.92
CA GLN A 80 -12.81 14.57 13.94
C GLN A 80 -13.23 14.15 15.35
N GLU A 81 -14.47 13.69 15.53
CA GLU A 81 -15.00 13.28 16.83
C GLU A 81 -14.21 12.10 17.40
N ILE A 82 -13.78 11.18 16.54
CA ILE A 82 -12.92 10.04 16.93
C ILE A 82 -11.51 10.55 17.26
N ARG A 83 -10.97 11.50 16.50
CA ARG A 83 -9.65 12.07 16.81
C ARG A 83 -9.63 12.78 18.16
N GLU A 84 -10.66 13.55 18.48
CA GLU A 84 -10.75 14.29 19.74
C GLU A 84 -10.94 13.36 20.95
N GLN A 85 -11.59 12.21 20.78
CA GLN A 85 -11.78 11.24 21.86
C GLN A 85 -10.48 10.56 22.31
N TYR A 86 -9.49 10.42 21.42
CA TYR A 86 -8.28 9.63 21.65
C TYR A 86 -6.96 10.41 21.51
N ASN A 87 -7.02 11.74 21.37
CA ASN A 87 -5.87 12.66 21.50
C ASN A 87 -5.97 13.45 22.80
#